data_AF-A0A970ELM5-F1
#
_entry.id   AF-A0A970ELM5-F1
#
_cell.length_a   1.000
_cell.length_b   1.000
_cell.length_c   1.000
_cell.angle_alpha   90.00
_cell.angle_beta   90.00
_cell.angle_gamma   90.00
#
_symmetry.space_group_name_H-M   'P 1'
#
loop_
_entity.id
_entity.type
_entity.pdbx_description
1 polymer ?
#
loop_
_entity_poly.entity_id
_entity_poly.type
_entity_poly.pdbx_seq_one_letter_code
_entity_poly.pdbx_strand_id
1 'polypeptide(L)'
;MNNEARDTVLLLLLMGIGVLNVADYFFTDLLVVRGGHIELNPLMRGLQGTPFFPLYKLVAIPLGLWFLWRVRHLVRRRMMFLIWLTFCVYVGLMVYIKVTFYP
;
A
#
# COMPACT_ATOMS: atom_id res chain seq x y z
N MET A 1 -19.44 -17.77 -0.30
CA MET A 1 -18.80 -16.97 -1.35
C MET A 1 -18.13 -17.96 -2.30
N ASN A 2 -18.53 -17.99 -3.57
CA ASN A 2 -17.91 -18.85 -4.57
C ASN A 2 -16.41 -18.53 -4.67
N ASN A 3 -15.57 -19.52 -4.98
CA ASN A 3 -14.13 -19.34 -5.10
C ASN A 3 -13.77 -18.27 -6.16
N GLU A 4 -14.50 -18.25 -7.26
CA GLU A 4 -14.45 -17.21 -8.31
C GLU A 4 -14.66 -15.79 -7.74
N ALA A 5 -15.76 -15.57 -7.01
CA ALA A 5 -16.09 -14.27 -6.44
C ALA A 5 -15.06 -13.81 -5.41
N ARG A 6 -14.52 -14.73 -4.61
CA ARG A 6 -13.46 -14.44 -3.64
C ARG A 6 -12.18 -14.01 -4.35
N ASP A 7 -11.78 -14.73 -5.39
CA ASP A 7 -10.55 -14.44 -6.13
C ASP A 7 -10.66 -13.09 -6.87
N THR A 8 -11.83 -12.74 -7.41
CA THR A 8 -12.10 -11.40 -7.97
C THR A 8 -11.96 -10.31 -6.93
N VAL A 9 -12.55 -10.47 -5.74
CA VAL A 9 -12.43 -9.50 -4.64
C VAL A 9 -10.97 -9.36 -4.20
N LEU A 10 -10.25 -10.47 -4.08
CA LEU A 10 -8.83 -10.45 -3.75
C LEU A 10 -8.03 -9.66 -4.79
N LEU A 11 -8.26 -9.90 -6.09
CA LEU A 11 -7.57 -9.19 -7.16
C LEU A 11 -7.81 -7.68 -7.06
N LEU A 12 -9.08 -7.27 -6.87
CA LEU A 12 -9.46 -5.87 -6.72
C LEU A 12 -8.77 -5.22 -5.51
N LEU A 13 -8.72 -5.91 -4.37
CA LEU A 13 -8.02 -5.44 -3.19
C LEU A 13 -6.52 -5.29 -3.43
N LEU A 14 -5.87 -6.26 -4.08
CA LEU A 14 -4.43 -6.19 -4.37
C LEU A 14 -4.10 -5.08 -5.36
N MET A 15 -4.89 -4.93 -6.42
CA MET A 15 -4.73 -3.81 -7.36
C MET A 15 -4.95 -2.47 -6.66
N GLY A 16 -5.99 -2.37 -5.84
CA GLY A 16 -6.28 -1.17 -5.04
C GLY A 16 -5.13 -0.81 -4.10
N ILE A 17 -4.59 -1.79 -3.36
CA ILE A 17 -3.42 -1.59 -2.49
C ILE A 17 -2.21 -1.15 -3.31
N GLY A 18 -1.97 -1.75 -4.48
CA GLY A 18 -0.87 -1.36 -5.36
C GLY A 18 -0.97 0.09 -5.82
N VAL A 19 -2.15 0.51 -6.30
CA VAL A 19 -2.38 1.91 -6.73
C VAL A 19 -2.21 2.88 -5.57
N LEU A 20 -2.80 2.57 -4.41
CA LEU A 20 -2.70 3.42 -3.23
C LEU A 20 -1.26 3.50 -2.71
N ASN A 21 -0.49 2.42 -2.82
CA ASN A 21 0.92 2.40 -2.45
C ASN A 21 1.79 3.27 -3.37
N VAL A 22 1.52 3.26 -4.68
CA VAL A 22 2.19 4.16 -5.63
C VAL A 22 1.85 5.62 -5.32
N ALA A 23 0.58 5.92 -5.06
CA ALA A 23 0.17 7.27 -4.65
C ALA A 23 0.86 7.70 -3.34
N ASP A 24 0.92 6.81 -2.35
CA ASP A 24 1.61 7.01 -1.09
C ASP A 24 3.12 7.30 -1.29
N TYR A 25 3.79 6.63 -2.23
CA TYR A 25 5.17 6.98 -2.58
C TYR A 25 5.30 8.45 -3.04
N PHE A 26 4.44 8.89 -3.97
CA PHE A 26 4.50 10.26 -4.48
C PHE A 26 4.16 11.29 -3.41
N PHE A 27 3.17 11.02 -2.55
CA PHE A 27 2.85 11.89 -1.43
C PHE A 27 3.99 11.97 -0.41
N THR A 28 4.66 10.86 -0.09
CA THR A 28 5.85 10.89 0.78
C THR A 28 6.99 11.69 0.14
N ASP A 29 7.27 11.50 -1.15
CA ASP A 29 8.32 12.28 -1.84
C ASP A 29 8.00 13.78 -1.81
N LEU A 30 6.76 14.14 -2.10
CA LEU A 30 6.33 15.53 -2.16
C LEU A 30 6.27 16.20 -0.78
N LEU A 31 5.62 15.58 0.20
CA LEU A 31 5.35 16.19 1.51
C LEU A 31 6.55 16.07 2.45
N VAL A 32 7.24 14.92 2.44
CA VAL A 32 8.22 14.58 3.46
C VAL A 32 9.64 14.83 2.95
N VAL A 33 9.96 14.42 1.72
CA VAL A 33 11.31 14.65 1.15
C VAL A 33 11.47 16.09 0.67
N ARG A 34 10.47 16.66 0.00
CA ARG A 34 10.54 18.04 -0.54
C ARG A 34 9.86 19.09 0.36
N GLY A 35 8.80 18.72 1.08
CA GLY A 35 7.99 19.63 1.90
C GLY A 35 8.44 19.79 3.36
N GLY A 36 9.43 19.03 3.82
CA GLY A 36 9.97 19.14 5.18
C GLY A 36 9.09 18.56 6.29
N HIS A 37 8.03 17.81 5.94
CA HIS A 37 7.23 17.07 6.93
C HIS A 37 7.96 15.83 7.44
N ILE A 38 7.53 15.27 8.58
CA ILE A 38 8.18 14.11 9.20
C ILE A 38 7.47 12.82 8.80
N GLU A 39 8.24 11.82 8.38
CA GLU A 39 7.72 10.47 8.14
C GLU A 39 7.34 9.84 9.49
N LEU A 40 6.05 9.59 9.69
CA LEU A 40 5.52 8.97 10.92
C LEU A 40 5.77 7.47 10.98
N ASN A 41 6.15 6.84 9.86
CA ASN A 41 6.51 5.44 9.83
C ASN A 41 8.01 5.27 10.18
N PRO A 42 8.35 4.75 11.38
CA PRO A 42 9.74 4.67 11.85
C PRO A 42 10.62 3.78 10.96
N LEU A 43 10.05 2.77 10.31
CA LEU A 43 10.76 1.94 9.32
C LEU A 43 11.07 2.72 8.05
N MET A 44 10.12 3.51 7.54
CA MET A 44 10.34 4.33 6.35
C MET A 44 11.29 5.49 6.60
N ARG A 45 11.28 6.04 7.82
CA ARG A 45 12.18 7.13 8.22
C ARG A 45 13.66 6.78 8.05
N GLY A 46 14.04 5.51 8.24
CA GLY A 46 15.43 5.05 8.02
C GLY A 46 15.80 4.82 6.55
N LEU A 47 14.81 4.62 5.67
CA LEU A 47 15.02 4.46 4.23
C LEU A 47 14.87 5.78 3.46
N GLN A 48 14.22 6.77 4.07
CA GLN A 48 13.94 8.07 3.48
C GLN A 48 15.23 8.75 2.99
N GLY A 49 15.19 9.34 1.79
CA GLY A 49 16.35 10.00 1.18
C GLY A 49 17.39 9.06 0.57
N THR A 50 17.20 7.74 0.68
CA THR A 50 18.04 6.73 0.03
C THR A 50 17.39 6.19 -1.24
N PRO A 51 18.16 5.64 -2.21
CA PRO A 51 17.59 4.95 -3.37
C PRO A 51 16.81 3.68 -3.00
N PHE A 52 16.91 3.19 -1.76
CA PHE A 52 16.14 2.05 -1.29
C PHE A 52 14.65 2.37 -1.07
N PHE A 53 14.31 3.64 -0.81
CA PHE A 53 12.91 4.06 -0.63
C PHE A 53 12.03 3.82 -1.88
N PRO A 54 12.39 4.32 -3.08
CA PRO A 54 11.65 4.01 -4.29
C PRO A 54 11.70 2.52 -4.64
N LEU A 55 12.85 1.85 -4.43
CA LEU A 55 12.95 0.41 -4.70
C LEU A 55 11.97 -0.39 -3.83
N TYR A 56 11.83 -0.03 -2.56
CA TYR A 56 10.91 -0.71 -1.65
C TYR A 56 9.45 -0.50 -2.07
N LYS A 57 9.02 0.76 -2.24
CA LYS A 57 7.61 1.06 -2.58
C LYS A 57 7.24 0.65 -4.00
N LEU A 58 8.09 0.90 -4.99
CA LEU A 58 7.74 0.69 -6.40
C LEU A 58 8.13 -0.68 -6.96
N VAL A 59 8.98 -1.45 -6.26
CA VAL A 59 9.41 -2.78 -6.70
C VAL A 59 9.05 -3.85 -5.68
N ALA A 60 9.50 -3.72 -4.44
CA ALA A 60 9.30 -4.79 -3.44
C ALA A 60 7.82 -5.01 -3.09
N ILE A 61 7.05 -3.94 -2.88
CA ILE A 61 5.62 -4.06 -2.57
C ILE A 61 4.83 -4.64 -3.76
N PRO A 62 4.95 -4.13 -5.01
CA PRO A 62 4.28 -4.73 -6.17
C PRO A 62 4.66 -6.20 -6.39
N LEU A 63 5.94 -6.56 -6.21
CA LEU A 63 6.37 -7.96 -6.26
C LEU A 63 5.71 -8.81 -5.17
N GLY A 64 5.58 -8.28 -3.95
CA GLY A 64 4.89 -8.95 -2.85
C GLY A 64 3.40 -9.16 -3.14
N LEU A 65 2.71 -8.16 -3.70
CA LEU A 65 1.31 -8.26 -4.10
C LEU A 65 1.12 -9.27 -5.24
N TRP A 66 2.01 -9.24 -6.24
CA TRP A 66 2.02 -10.21 -7.32
C TRP A 66 2.26 -11.63 -6.81
N PHE A 67 3.22 -11.81 -5.89
CA PHE A 67 3.46 -13.10 -5.25
C PHE A 67 2.22 -13.59 -4.50
N LEU A 68 1.57 -12.71 -3.74
CA LEU A 68 0.34 -13.04 -3.01
C LEU A 68 -0.78 -13.48 -3.96
N TRP A 69 -0.88 -12.85 -5.13
CA TRP A 69 -1.79 -13.29 -6.18
C TRP A 69 -1.44 -14.68 -6.76
N ARG A 70 -0.15 -14.98 -6.94
CA ARG A 70 0.31 -16.31 -7.39
C ARG A 70 -0.07 -17.40 -6.38
N VAL A 71 0.07 -17.11 -5.08
CA VAL A 71 -0.29 -18.03 -4.00
C VAL A 71 -1.71 -17.84 -3.48
N ARG A 72 -2.62 -17.22 -4.25
CA ARG A 72 -4.00 -16.90 -3.82
C ARG A 72 -4.80 -18.10 -3.31
N HIS A 73 -4.50 -19.30 -3.80
CA HIS A 73 -5.13 -20.54 -3.36
C HIS A 73 -4.82 -20.88 -1.88
N LEU A 74 -3.71 -20.38 -1.34
CA LEU A 74 -3.34 -20.52 0.08
C LEU A 74 -3.95 -19.42 0.97
N VAL A 75 -4.55 -18.38 0.38
CA VAL A 75 -5.11 -17.25 1.12
C VAL A 75 -6.37 -17.70 1.87
N ARG A 76 -6.19 -17.99 3.15
CA ARG A 76 -7.28 -18.35 4.07
C ARG A 76 -8.10 -17.10 4.45
N ARG A 77 -9.29 -17.32 5.02
CA ARG A 77 -10.22 -16.27 5.47
C ARG A 77 -9.56 -15.19 6.35
N ARG A 78 -8.65 -15.59 7.24
CA ARG A 78 -7.90 -14.67 8.11
C ARG A 78 -6.95 -13.75 7.33
N MET A 79 -6.29 -14.27 6.30
CA MET A 79 -5.44 -13.44 5.42
C MET A 79 -6.27 -12.50 4.57
N MET A 80 -7.42 -12.93 4.05
CA MET A 80 -8.37 -12.05 3.36
C MET A 80 -8.77 -10.85 4.24
N PHE A 81 -9.06 -11.08 5.52
CA PHE A 81 -9.36 -9.99 6.45
C PHE A 81 -8.18 -9.03 6.63
N LEU A 82 -6.95 -9.54 6.75
CA LEU A 82 -5.76 -8.69 6.86
C LEU A 82 -5.54 -7.84 5.59
N ILE A 83 -5.71 -8.43 4.41
CA ILE A 83 -5.57 -7.70 3.13
C ILE A 83 -6.63 -6.60 3.02
N TRP A 84 -7.86 -6.92 3.39
CA TRP A 84 -8.94 -5.94 3.45
C TRP A 84 -8.63 -4.81 4.45
N LEU A 85 -8.14 -5.15 5.64
CA LEU A 85 -7.71 -4.18 6.64
C LEU A 85 -6.60 -3.27 6.09
N THR A 86 -5.59 -3.84 5.43
CA THR A 86 -4.51 -3.08 4.78
C THR A 86 -5.06 -2.11 3.73
N PHE A 87 -6.00 -2.56 2.89
CA PHE A 87 -6.66 -1.69 1.93
C PHE A 87 -7.39 -0.52 2.62
N CYS A 88 -8.16 -0.80 3.68
CA CYS A 88 -8.85 0.24 4.45
C CYS A 88 -7.88 1.25 5.09
N VAL A 89 -6.75 0.78 5.61
CA VAL A 89 -5.70 1.67 6.15
C VAL A 89 -5.15 2.59 5.05
N TYR A 90 -4.85 2.06 3.86
CA TYR A 90 -4.42 2.89 2.73
C TYR A 90 -5.45 3.94 2.32
N VAL A 91 -6.73 3.54 2.24
CA VAL A 91 -7.81 4.49 1.92
C VAL A 91 -7.90 5.58 2.99
N GLY A 92 -7.87 5.21 4.27
CA GLY A 92 -7.88 6.17 5.38
C GLY A 92 -6.69 7.13 5.33
N LEU A 93 -5.51 6.64 4.99
CA LEU A 93 -4.31 7.45 4.81
C LEU A 93 -4.48 8.46 3.66
N MET A 94 -5.02 8.04 2.51
CA MET A 94 -5.27 8.96 1.39
C MET A 94 -6.28 10.05 1.75
N VAL A 95 -7.34 9.69 2.48
CA VAL A 95 -8.32 10.67 2.98
C VAL A 95 -7.67 11.66 3.93
N TYR A 96 -6.85 11.17 4.87
CA TYR A 96 -6.10 12.02 5.78
C TYR A 96 -5.17 13.00 5.03
N ILE A 97 -4.39 12.50 4.07
CA ILE A 97 -3.49 13.35 3.27
C ILE A 97 -4.29 14.44 2.55
N LYS A 98 -5.40 14.07 1.90
CA LYS A 98 -6.26 15.04 1.22
C LYS A 98 -6.78 16.11 2.18
N VAL A 99 -7.41 15.71 3.29
CA VAL A 99 -8.02 16.65 4.25
C VAL A 99 -7.00 17.54 4.93
N THR A 100 -5.80 17.03 5.24
CA THR A 100 -4.77 17.78 5.98
C THR A 100 -3.91 18.66 5.09
N PHE A 101 -3.54 18.20 3.89
CA PHE A 101 -2.57 18.91 3.03
C PHE A 101 -3.19 19.56 1.79
N TYR A 102 -4.38 19.12 1.36
CA TYR A 102 -5.07 19.61 0.16
C TYR A 102 -6.57 19.88 0.43
N PRO A 103 -6.89 20.82 1.34
CA PRO A 103 -8.26 21.16 1.71
C PRO A 103 -9.09 21.73 0.55
#